data_AF-A0A2P5XB28-F1
#
_entry.id   AF-A0A2P5XB28-F1
#
_cell.length_a   1.000
_cell.length_b   1.000
_cell.length_c   1.000
_cell.angle_alpha   90.00
_cell.angle_beta   90.00
_cell.angle_gamma   90.00
#
_symmetry.space_group_name_H-M   'P 1'
#
loop_
_entity.id
_entity.type
_entity.pdbx_description
1 polymer ?
#
loop_
_entity_poly.entity_id
_entity_poly.type
_entity_poly.pdbx_seq_one_letter_code
_entity_poly.pdbx_strand_id
1 'polypeptide(L)'
;MELSSSLTPFSKKLSDISFSSSLSPFPLQLYPQTSKPKNLRVLAVAVGPSQELPRNSPQRLLKELAHRKKATAPRKKVPPKRFILKPPLDDKKLTERFLNSPQLSLKQFPLLSSCLPSSKLNTADNTWIDEYLLEAKQALGYPLEKSDELGDDNPAKQFDTLLYLAFQHPSCDRTNARHVRSAHSRLWFLGQYVLELALAEFFLQRYPRESPGPMRERVFGLIGKRNLPNWIKAASLQNLIFPYDDMDKLIRKDREPPVKSVFWALFGAIYLCFGMPEVYHVLFEVFGMEPEAEDCQPRLRRQLEDVDYVSVEFEGNKLSWQDVATYKPPQDALFAHPRLFRACVPPGMHRFRGNIWDYDSKPQVMQILGYPLAVNDRIPEITEARNIELGLGLQLCFMHPSKYKFEHPRFCFERLEYVGQKIQDLVMAERLLMKHLDAPGRWLQEKHRRVLMNKFCGRYLREKYMHRFIIYSEQVQDAYENNRRLRNPATTAVQQALHGLSYTVYGKPDVRRLMFEVFDFEQIQPKSV
;
A
#
# COMPACT_ATOMS: atom_id res chain seq x y z
N MET A 1 15.35 -34.47 69.09
CA MET A 1 16.21 -35.60 68.70
C MET A 1 16.82 -35.21 67.36
N GLU A 2 18.00 -34.60 67.38
CA GLU A 2 19.30 -35.30 67.24
C GLU A 2 19.40 -36.00 65.87
N LEU A 3 20.36 -35.77 64.97
CA LEU A 3 21.74 -35.26 65.00
C LEU A 3 22.19 -35.05 63.51
N SER A 4 22.78 -33.88 63.16
CA SER A 4 24.19 -33.67 62.73
C SER A 4 24.55 -34.13 61.28
N SER A 5 24.79 -33.23 60.30
CA SER A 5 26.00 -32.44 59.95
C SER A 5 27.12 -33.23 59.22
N SER A 6 27.55 -32.84 58.01
CA SER A 6 28.71 -31.92 57.76
C SER A 6 28.78 -31.56 56.26
N LEU A 7 28.77 -30.29 55.79
CA LEU A 7 29.73 -29.16 55.85
C LEU A 7 31.00 -29.38 54.98
N THR A 8 31.12 -28.84 53.74
CA THR A 8 31.59 -27.49 53.26
C THR A 8 33.00 -27.53 52.64
N PRO A 9 33.57 -26.46 51.99
CA PRO A 9 33.05 -25.14 51.56
C PRO A 9 33.43 -24.78 50.09
N PHE A 10 32.83 -23.77 49.43
CA PHE A 10 33.31 -22.38 49.22
C PHE A 10 32.50 -21.83 48.03
N SER A 11 32.13 -20.55 47.84
CA SER A 11 32.21 -19.31 48.60
C SER A 11 31.31 -18.29 47.89
N LYS A 12 30.42 -17.66 48.66
CA LYS A 12 29.95 -16.26 48.62
C LYS A 12 30.09 -15.50 47.27
N LYS A 13 28.95 -15.08 46.71
CA LYS A 13 28.47 -13.69 46.83
C LYS A 13 27.03 -13.57 46.36
N LEU A 14 26.19 -13.06 47.26
CA LEU A 14 24.84 -12.57 47.05
C LEU A 14 24.88 -11.05 47.29
N SER A 15 23.82 -10.38 46.84
CA SER A 15 23.39 -9.01 47.14
C SER A 15 24.13 -7.88 46.40
N ASP A 16 23.52 -6.77 46.02
CA ASP A 16 22.12 -6.33 45.95
C ASP A 16 22.15 -4.97 45.22
N ILE A 17 21.07 -4.68 44.48
CA ILE A 17 20.37 -3.38 44.36
C ILE A 17 21.21 -2.11 44.06
N SER A 18 21.00 -1.50 42.89
CA SER A 18 20.31 -0.18 42.76
C SER A 18 20.40 0.43 41.34
N PHE A 19 19.37 1.24 41.07
CA PHE A 19 19.01 1.99 39.87
C PHE A 19 20.14 2.80 39.20
N SER A 20 20.15 2.86 37.87
CA SER A 20 20.11 4.13 37.10
C SER A 20 20.20 3.89 35.59
N SER A 21 19.33 4.60 34.88
CA SER A 21 19.45 5.02 33.49
C SER A 21 20.87 5.41 33.05
N SER A 22 21.26 4.90 31.88
CA SER A 22 22.25 5.48 30.96
C SER A 22 21.90 4.92 29.56
N LEU A 23 21.69 5.64 28.44
CA LEU A 23 22.20 6.93 27.97
C LEU A 23 23.59 7.20 28.51
N SER A 24 24.57 6.64 27.82
CA SER A 24 25.93 7.17 27.91
C SER A 24 26.47 7.56 26.54
N PRO A 25 27.33 8.58 26.55
CA PRO A 25 27.73 9.37 25.40
C PRO A 25 29.10 8.93 24.90
N PHE A 26 29.43 9.23 23.64
CA PHE A 26 30.82 9.21 23.20
C PHE A 26 31.35 10.65 23.13
N PRO A 27 32.30 11.05 24.00
CA PRO A 27 33.30 12.09 23.74
C PRO A 27 34.66 11.40 23.43
N LEU A 28 35.60 11.92 22.64
CA LEU A 28 36.29 13.21 22.68
C LEU A 28 36.83 13.50 21.26
N GLN A 29 36.50 14.65 20.67
CA GLN A 29 37.35 15.85 20.60
C GLN A 29 38.75 15.64 20.01
N LEU A 30 38.94 16.09 18.76
CA LEU A 30 40.11 16.87 18.34
C LEU A 30 39.62 17.97 17.37
N TYR A 31 39.88 19.21 17.76
CA TYR A 31 39.59 20.46 17.05
C TYR A 31 40.19 20.47 15.63
N PRO A 32 39.53 21.17 14.68
CA PRO A 32 40.28 22.18 13.95
C PRO A 32 39.56 23.54 13.93
N GLN A 33 40.37 24.56 14.20
CA GLN A 33 40.03 25.96 14.25
C GLN A 33 39.44 26.48 12.93
N THR A 34 38.36 27.24 13.07
CA THR A 34 37.81 28.11 12.03
C THR A 34 38.81 29.22 11.69
N SER A 35 39.41 29.18 10.50
CA SER A 35 40.08 30.35 9.92
C SER A 35 39.38 30.76 8.62
N LYS A 36 38.92 32.01 8.60
CA LYS A 36 38.35 32.68 7.43
C LYS A 36 39.44 32.78 6.34
N PRO A 37 39.19 32.44 5.07
CA PRO A 37 40.16 32.76 4.03
C PRO A 37 40.18 34.28 3.83
N LYS A 38 41.33 34.88 4.15
CA LYS A 38 41.69 36.27 3.85
C LYS A 38 41.77 36.44 2.33
N ASN A 39 41.20 37.54 1.84
CA ASN A 39 41.37 38.03 0.48
C ASN A 39 42.86 38.24 0.17
N LEU A 40 43.48 37.31 -0.56
CA LEU A 40 44.75 37.55 -1.24
C LEU A 40 44.46 38.05 -2.64
N ARG A 41 44.49 39.39 -2.79
CA ARG A 41 44.65 40.03 -4.10
C ARG A 41 46.05 39.70 -4.62
N VAL A 42 46.13 38.71 -5.51
CA VAL A 42 47.32 38.54 -6.35
C VAL A 42 47.17 39.47 -7.54
N LEU A 43 47.86 40.61 -7.46
CA LEU A 43 48.15 41.48 -8.60
C LEU A 43 49.24 40.80 -9.42
N ALA A 44 48.85 40.13 -10.52
CA ALA A 44 49.81 39.66 -11.51
C ALA A 44 49.94 40.74 -12.61
N VAL A 45 51.15 41.29 -12.65
CA VAL A 45 51.65 42.31 -13.58
C VAL A 45 51.43 41.87 -15.04
N ALA A 46 50.91 42.79 -15.86
CA ALA A 46 50.87 42.64 -17.29
C ALA A 46 52.29 42.71 -17.87
N VAL A 47 52.77 41.60 -18.44
CA VAL A 47 53.84 41.60 -19.44
C VAL A 47 53.20 41.12 -20.73
N GLY A 48 53.04 42.02 -21.71
CA GLY A 48 52.83 41.63 -23.10
C GLY A 48 54.17 41.63 -23.86
N PRO A 49 54.17 41.37 -25.17
CA PRO A 49 53.47 40.35 -25.94
C PRO A 49 54.47 39.29 -26.48
N SER A 50 53.98 38.34 -27.29
CA SER A 50 54.75 37.49 -28.21
C SER A 50 55.79 36.52 -27.62
N GLN A 51 55.34 35.31 -27.30
CA GLN A 51 56.12 34.08 -27.52
C GLN A 51 55.14 32.94 -27.82
N GLU A 52 55.28 32.33 -29.00
CA GLU A 52 54.44 31.18 -29.38
C GLU A 52 54.66 30.02 -28.41
N LEU A 53 53.58 29.62 -27.73
CA LEU A 53 53.64 28.50 -26.78
C LEU A 53 53.97 27.19 -27.53
N PRO A 54 54.89 26.34 -26.99
CA PRO A 54 55.26 25.06 -27.59
C PRO A 54 54.05 24.17 -27.89
N ARG A 55 54.11 23.36 -28.95
CA ARG A 55 52.99 22.54 -29.47
C ARG A 55 52.34 21.64 -28.41
N ASN A 56 53.07 21.21 -27.39
CA ASN A 56 52.61 20.27 -26.36
C ASN A 56 52.39 20.89 -24.96
N SER A 57 52.21 22.21 -24.83
CA SER A 57 52.00 22.82 -23.50
C SER A 57 50.54 22.67 -23.01
N PRO A 58 50.32 22.31 -21.72
CA PRO A 58 48.97 22.15 -21.17
C PRO A 58 48.17 23.47 -21.16
N GLN A 59 48.86 24.61 -21.09
CA GLN A 59 48.23 25.94 -21.16
C GLN A 59 47.69 26.26 -22.56
N ARG A 60 48.35 25.79 -23.63
CA ARG A 60 47.85 25.91 -25.01
C ARG A 60 46.62 25.04 -25.22
N LEU A 61 46.62 23.83 -24.68
CA LEU A 61 45.50 22.89 -24.70
C LEU A 61 44.27 23.44 -23.95
N LEU A 62 44.48 24.10 -22.81
CA LEU A 62 43.41 24.79 -22.07
C LEU A 62 42.85 26.00 -22.84
N LYS A 63 43.71 26.77 -23.52
CA LYS A 63 43.28 27.86 -24.42
C LYS A 63 42.50 27.33 -25.62
N GLU A 64 42.94 26.23 -26.24
CA GLU A 64 42.21 25.57 -27.33
C GLU A 64 40.86 25.01 -26.88
N LEU A 65 40.79 24.40 -25.69
CA LEU A 65 39.53 23.92 -25.11
C LEU A 65 38.58 25.07 -24.76
N ALA A 66 39.10 26.19 -24.28
CA ALA A 66 38.32 27.41 -24.05
C ALA A 66 37.83 28.03 -25.36
N HIS A 67 38.65 28.02 -26.42
CA HIS A 67 38.26 28.48 -27.76
C HIS A 67 37.24 27.54 -28.40
N ARG A 68 37.39 26.21 -28.23
CA ARG A 68 36.40 25.21 -28.64
C ARG A 68 35.09 25.41 -27.89
N LYS A 69 35.10 25.62 -26.56
CA LYS A 69 33.87 25.95 -25.79
C LYS A 69 33.19 27.25 -26.25
N LYS A 70 33.93 28.26 -26.71
CA LYS A 70 33.37 29.48 -27.32
C LYS A 70 32.83 29.25 -28.73
N ALA A 71 33.47 28.38 -29.53
CA ALA A 71 33.06 28.06 -30.89
C ALA A 71 31.95 26.99 -30.99
N THR A 72 31.77 26.16 -29.95
CA THR A 72 30.75 25.10 -29.88
C THR A 72 29.69 25.34 -28.81
N ALA A 73 29.38 26.61 -28.51
CA ALA A 73 28.02 26.90 -28.08
C ALA A 73 27.16 26.75 -29.34
N PRO A 74 26.29 25.72 -29.46
CA PRO A 74 25.39 25.66 -30.59
C PRO A 74 24.57 26.94 -30.52
N ARG A 75 24.69 27.83 -31.51
CA ARG A 75 23.63 28.79 -31.79
C ARG A 75 22.39 27.92 -31.87
N LYS A 76 21.51 28.01 -30.87
CA LYS A 76 20.20 27.37 -30.89
C LYS A 76 19.51 27.94 -32.13
N LYS A 77 19.71 27.32 -33.29
CA LYS A 77 18.72 27.33 -34.35
C LYS A 77 17.51 26.78 -33.64
N VAL A 78 16.60 27.67 -33.24
CA VAL A 78 15.27 27.28 -32.82
C VAL A 78 14.83 26.32 -33.92
N PRO A 79 14.64 25.03 -33.64
CA PRO A 79 14.12 24.14 -34.66
C PRO A 79 12.87 24.84 -35.20
N PRO A 80 12.63 24.85 -36.52
CA PRO A 80 11.40 25.44 -37.03
C PRO A 80 10.28 24.94 -36.14
N LYS A 81 9.38 25.82 -35.70
CA LYS A 81 8.17 25.45 -34.95
C LYS A 81 7.31 24.58 -35.87
N ARG A 82 7.77 23.37 -36.19
CA ARG A 82 6.90 22.24 -36.42
C ARG A 82 6.24 22.09 -35.08
N PHE A 83 5.03 22.63 -35.00
CA PHE A 83 4.07 22.15 -34.04
C PHE A 83 4.20 20.62 -34.08
N ILE A 84 4.83 20.02 -33.05
CA ILE A 84 4.69 18.59 -32.75
C ILE A 84 3.30 18.38 -32.11
N LEU A 85 2.34 19.26 -32.42
CA LEU A 85 0.96 18.89 -32.39
C LEU A 85 0.80 18.08 -33.67
N LYS A 86 0.79 16.75 -33.52
CA LYS A 86 0.07 15.92 -34.49
C LYS A 86 -1.25 16.65 -34.78
N PRO A 87 -1.65 16.84 -36.04
CA PRO A 87 -2.95 17.43 -36.32
C PRO A 87 -3.98 16.75 -35.41
N PRO A 88 -4.92 17.49 -34.80
CA PRO A 88 -5.94 16.88 -33.95
C PRO A 88 -6.48 15.68 -34.71
N LEU A 89 -6.46 14.52 -34.05
CA LEU A 89 -6.99 13.29 -34.63
C LEU A 89 -8.34 13.64 -35.24
N ASP A 90 -8.51 13.38 -36.54
CA ASP A 90 -9.78 13.58 -37.23
C ASP A 90 -10.92 13.12 -36.31
N ASP A 91 -11.82 14.03 -35.96
CA ASP A 91 -12.83 13.81 -34.92
C ASP A 91 -13.64 12.54 -35.20
N LYS A 92 -13.82 12.19 -36.48
CA LYS A 92 -14.44 10.91 -36.89
C LYS A 92 -13.61 9.70 -36.49
N LYS A 93 -12.32 9.67 -36.80
CA LYS A 93 -11.40 8.58 -36.43
C LYS A 93 -11.24 8.44 -34.92
N LEU A 94 -11.27 9.56 -34.20
CA LEU A 94 -11.23 9.56 -32.75
C LEU A 94 -12.52 8.98 -32.17
N THR A 95 -13.67 9.39 -32.69
CA THR A 95 -14.98 8.88 -32.28
C THR A 95 -15.10 7.38 -32.55
N GLU A 96 -14.70 6.92 -33.73
CA GLU A 96 -14.63 5.49 -34.08
C GLU A 96 -13.73 4.70 -33.13
N ARG A 97 -12.58 5.26 -32.72
CA ARG A 97 -11.70 4.62 -31.74
C ARG A 97 -12.36 4.48 -30.38
N PHE A 98 -13.10 5.49 -29.92
CA PHE A 98 -13.80 5.40 -28.64
C PHE A 98 -14.94 4.39 -28.68
N LEU A 99 -15.74 4.39 -29.75
CA LEU A 99 -16.84 3.43 -29.93
C LEU A 99 -16.34 1.98 -30.02
N ASN A 100 -15.15 1.77 -30.61
CA ASN A 100 -14.55 0.45 -30.77
C ASN A 100 -13.60 0.05 -29.63
N SER A 101 -13.41 0.90 -28.61
CA SER A 101 -12.46 0.65 -27.53
C SER A 101 -13.02 -0.38 -26.55
N PRO A 102 -12.33 -1.53 -26.34
CA PRO A 102 -12.69 -2.47 -25.28
C PRO A 102 -12.69 -1.81 -23.89
N GLN A 103 -11.90 -0.76 -23.71
CA GLN A 103 -11.82 -0.03 -22.45
C GLN A 103 -13.11 0.72 -22.08
N LEU A 104 -14.00 0.95 -23.05
CA LEU A 104 -15.27 1.66 -22.88
C LEU A 104 -16.49 0.77 -23.15
N SER A 105 -16.31 -0.53 -23.40
CA SER A 105 -17.40 -1.43 -23.77
C SER A 105 -18.31 -1.80 -22.59
N LEU A 106 -17.76 -1.91 -21.38
CA LEU A 106 -18.48 -2.41 -20.22
C LEU A 106 -18.98 -1.28 -19.32
N LYS A 107 -20.23 -0.86 -19.55
CA LYS A 107 -20.88 0.18 -18.74
C LYS A 107 -21.20 -0.27 -17.31
N GLN A 108 -21.52 -1.55 -17.12
CA GLN A 108 -21.85 -2.11 -15.80
C GLN A 108 -20.62 -2.25 -14.89
N PHE A 109 -19.44 -2.51 -15.48
CA PHE A 109 -18.20 -2.75 -14.74
C PHE A 109 -17.12 -1.72 -15.12
N PRO A 110 -17.27 -0.44 -14.74
CA PRO A 110 -16.38 0.63 -15.19
C PRO A 110 -14.93 0.43 -14.73
N LEU A 111 -14.71 -0.17 -13.56
CA LEU A 111 -13.37 -0.48 -13.06
C LEU A 111 -12.69 -1.56 -13.92
N LEU A 112 -13.38 -2.67 -14.19
CA LEU A 112 -12.88 -3.75 -15.05
C LEU A 112 -12.61 -3.23 -16.46
N SER A 113 -13.60 -2.52 -17.02
CA SER A 113 -13.49 -1.86 -18.33
C SER A 113 -12.24 -1.00 -18.42
N SER A 114 -11.93 -0.24 -17.36
CA SER A 114 -10.76 0.62 -17.34
C SER A 114 -9.42 -0.14 -17.44
N CYS A 115 -9.36 -1.43 -17.11
CA CYS A 115 -8.14 -2.24 -17.18
C CYS A 115 -7.99 -3.02 -18.50
N LEU A 116 -9.03 -3.05 -19.34
CA LEU A 116 -8.98 -3.60 -20.69
C LEU A 116 -8.10 -2.74 -21.61
N PRO A 117 -7.57 -3.30 -22.72
CA PRO A 117 -6.74 -2.56 -23.64
C PRO A 117 -7.57 -1.52 -24.40
N SER A 118 -6.98 -0.37 -24.72
CA SER A 118 -7.65 0.71 -25.46
C SER A 118 -7.88 0.41 -26.95
N SER A 119 -7.33 -0.71 -27.45
CA SER A 119 -7.59 -1.24 -28.78
C SER A 119 -7.70 -2.76 -28.73
N LYS A 120 -8.35 -3.34 -29.74
CA LYS A 120 -8.45 -4.79 -29.90
C LYS A 120 -7.07 -5.44 -30.01
N LEU A 121 -7.00 -6.69 -29.57
CA LEU A 121 -5.82 -7.53 -29.66
C LEU A 121 -5.49 -7.85 -31.12
N ASN A 122 -4.21 -7.92 -31.43
CA ASN A 122 -3.71 -8.27 -32.77
C ASN A 122 -3.67 -9.79 -32.96
N THR A 123 -3.37 -10.23 -34.18
CA THR A 123 -3.22 -11.67 -34.50
C THR A 123 -2.16 -12.35 -33.64
N ALA A 124 -1.01 -11.71 -33.42
CA ALA A 124 0.06 -12.23 -32.56
C ALA A 124 -0.35 -12.38 -31.08
N ASP A 125 -1.28 -11.55 -30.63
CA ASP A 125 -1.80 -11.61 -29.27
C ASP A 125 -2.77 -12.80 -29.15
N ASN A 126 -3.63 -12.99 -30.16
CA ASN A 126 -4.53 -14.13 -30.23
C ASN A 126 -3.79 -15.46 -30.36
N THR A 127 -2.69 -15.53 -31.13
CA THR A 127 -1.87 -16.75 -31.19
C THR A 127 -1.28 -17.11 -29.84
N TRP A 128 -0.85 -16.12 -29.04
CA TRP A 128 -0.39 -16.41 -27.68
C TRP A 128 -1.53 -16.97 -26.82
N ILE A 129 -2.73 -16.38 -26.94
CA ILE A 129 -3.92 -16.84 -26.20
C ILE A 129 -4.23 -18.29 -26.57
N ASP A 130 -4.21 -18.63 -27.85
CA ASP A 130 -4.50 -19.99 -28.31
C ASP A 130 -3.42 -21.01 -27.86
N GLU A 131 -2.15 -20.60 -27.79
CA GLU A 131 -1.04 -21.49 -27.42
C GLU A 131 -0.85 -21.67 -25.90
N TYR A 132 -0.95 -20.60 -25.11
CA TYR A 132 -0.47 -20.57 -23.72
C TYR A 132 -1.56 -20.36 -22.67
N LEU A 133 -2.77 -19.94 -23.06
CA LEU A 133 -3.83 -19.66 -22.08
C LEU A 133 -4.23 -20.92 -21.31
N LEU A 134 -4.28 -22.08 -21.99
CA LEU A 134 -4.64 -23.35 -21.37
C LEU A 134 -3.63 -23.76 -20.29
N GLU A 135 -2.33 -23.59 -20.55
CA GLU A 135 -1.27 -23.83 -19.56
C GLU A 135 -1.46 -22.94 -18.33
N ALA A 136 -1.73 -21.65 -18.54
CA ALA A 136 -1.97 -20.70 -17.46
C ALA A 136 -3.22 -21.05 -16.63
N LYS A 137 -4.33 -21.41 -17.29
CA LYS A 137 -5.58 -21.82 -16.63
C LYS A 137 -5.41 -23.11 -15.84
N GLN A 138 -4.74 -24.10 -16.43
CA GLN A 138 -4.46 -25.38 -15.77
C GLN A 138 -3.60 -25.17 -14.53
N ALA A 139 -2.54 -24.38 -14.62
CA ALA A 139 -1.67 -24.05 -13.50
C ALA A 139 -2.41 -23.32 -12.36
N LEU A 140 -3.40 -22.48 -12.71
CA LEU A 140 -4.20 -21.73 -11.75
C LEU A 140 -5.46 -22.48 -11.26
N GLY A 141 -5.75 -23.67 -11.79
CA GLY A 141 -6.93 -24.45 -11.43
C GLY A 141 -8.26 -23.92 -11.98
N TYR A 142 -8.24 -23.13 -13.07
CA TYR A 142 -9.45 -22.60 -13.70
C TYR A 142 -10.01 -23.51 -14.81
N PRO A 143 -11.33 -23.43 -15.11
CA PRO A 143 -11.93 -24.15 -16.23
C PRO A 143 -11.21 -23.85 -17.55
N LEU A 144 -10.94 -24.90 -18.34
CA LEU A 144 -10.23 -24.80 -19.60
C LEU A 144 -11.09 -24.24 -20.75
N GLU A 145 -12.41 -24.21 -20.57
CA GLU A 145 -13.37 -23.62 -21.51
C GLU A 145 -13.12 -22.13 -21.69
N LYS A 146 -13.48 -21.60 -22.87
CA LYS A 146 -13.31 -20.18 -23.20
C LYS A 146 -14.29 -19.36 -22.37
N SER A 147 -13.82 -18.28 -21.76
CA SER A 147 -14.69 -17.39 -20.97
C SER A 147 -15.71 -16.64 -21.82
N ASP A 148 -15.55 -16.62 -23.15
CA ASP A 148 -16.47 -15.98 -24.10
C ASP A 148 -17.90 -16.56 -24.07
N GLU A 149 -18.06 -17.80 -23.60
CA GLU A 149 -19.35 -18.48 -23.47
C GLU A 149 -20.20 -17.94 -22.30
N LEU A 150 -19.59 -17.15 -21.41
CA LEU A 150 -20.29 -16.48 -20.31
C LEU A 150 -21.10 -15.27 -20.81
N GLY A 151 -22.23 -15.00 -20.14
CA GLY A 151 -23.07 -13.83 -20.44
C GLY A 151 -22.34 -12.51 -20.23
N ASP A 152 -22.77 -11.46 -20.94
CA ASP A 152 -22.15 -10.12 -20.88
C ASP A 152 -22.21 -9.46 -19.49
N ASP A 153 -23.14 -9.90 -18.64
CA ASP A 153 -23.29 -9.43 -17.27
C ASP A 153 -22.28 -10.08 -16.30
N ASN A 154 -21.53 -11.09 -16.73
CA ASN A 154 -20.53 -11.76 -15.88
C ASN A 154 -19.13 -11.18 -16.13
N PRO A 155 -18.48 -10.55 -15.12
CA PRO A 155 -17.13 -10.00 -15.28
C PRO A 155 -16.09 -11.07 -15.64
N ALA A 156 -16.32 -12.33 -15.28
CA ALA A 156 -15.45 -13.45 -15.62
C ALA A 156 -15.34 -13.70 -17.13
N LYS A 157 -16.26 -13.18 -17.96
CA LYS A 157 -16.15 -13.21 -19.42
C LYS A 157 -14.83 -12.64 -19.92
N GLN A 158 -14.32 -11.61 -19.25
CA GLN A 158 -13.07 -10.93 -19.64
C GLN A 158 -11.81 -11.60 -19.08
N PHE A 159 -11.95 -12.69 -18.32
CA PHE A 159 -10.84 -13.30 -17.59
C PHE A 159 -9.70 -13.72 -18.54
N ASP A 160 -10.02 -14.35 -19.66
CA ASP A 160 -9.01 -14.81 -20.65
C ASP A 160 -8.17 -13.66 -21.19
N THR A 161 -8.83 -12.54 -21.51
CA THR A 161 -8.15 -11.32 -21.96
C THR A 161 -7.28 -10.73 -20.86
N LEU A 162 -7.79 -10.63 -19.63
CA LEU A 162 -7.03 -10.07 -18.50
C LEU A 162 -5.87 -10.98 -18.08
N LEU A 163 -6.03 -12.30 -18.18
CA LEU A 163 -4.99 -13.28 -17.89
C LEU A 163 -3.86 -13.18 -18.91
N TYR A 164 -4.18 -13.10 -20.20
CA TYR A 164 -3.21 -12.77 -21.25
C TYR A 164 -2.44 -11.49 -20.90
N LEU A 165 -3.14 -10.40 -20.61
CA LEU A 165 -2.52 -9.11 -20.27
C LEU A 165 -1.63 -9.18 -19.03
N ALA A 166 -1.97 -10.03 -18.05
CA ALA A 166 -1.17 -10.20 -16.84
C ALA A 166 0.25 -10.72 -17.15
N PHE A 167 0.43 -11.53 -18.20
CA PHE A 167 1.74 -12.05 -18.63
C PHE A 167 2.50 -11.13 -19.60
N GLN A 168 1.91 -10.03 -20.08
CA GLN A 168 2.55 -9.13 -21.05
C GLN A 168 3.46 -8.06 -20.42
N HIS A 169 4.44 -8.48 -19.62
CA HIS A 169 5.40 -7.57 -19.02
C HIS A 169 6.32 -6.93 -20.09
N PRO A 170 6.73 -5.65 -19.98
CA PRO A 170 7.59 -4.99 -20.97
C PRO A 170 8.97 -5.61 -21.24
N SER A 171 9.44 -6.55 -20.42
CA SER A 171 10.67 -7.32 -20.69
C SER A 171 10.42 -8.62 -21.45
N CYS A 172 9.17 -9.00 -21.70
CA CYS A 172 8.85 -10.11 -22.58
C CYS A 172 9.05 -9.62 -24.02
N ASP A 173 9.96 -10.24 -24.76
CA ASP A 173 10.28 -9.88 -26.16
C ASP A 173 9.10 -10.08 -27.12
N ARG A 174 8.03 -10.76 -26.66
CA ARG A 174 6.88 -11.19 -27.46
C ARG A 174 5.96 -10.06 -27.91
N THR A 175 5.70 -9.03 -27.09
CA THR A 175 4.71 -7.97 -27.42
C THR A 175 5.21 -6.55 -27.14
N ASN A 176 5.41 -5.78 -28.22
CA ASN A 176 5.81 -4.37 -28.14
C ASN A 176 4.64 -3.38 -28.22
N ALA A 177 3.42 -3.89 -28.39
CA ALA A 177 2.21 -3.09 -28.52
C ALA A 177 1.99 -2.21 -27.29
N ARG A 178 1.78 -0.91 -27.53
CA ARG A 178 1.68 0.08 -26.44
C ARG A 178 0.43 -0.14 -25.57
N HIS A 179 -0.70 -0.49 -26.17
CA HIS A 179 -1.96 -0.69 -25.45
C HIS A 179 -1.91 -1.92 -24.53
N VAL A 180 -1.28 -3.01 -24.98
CA VAL A 180 -1.02 -4.22 -24.18
C VAL A 180 -0.14 -3.91 -22.97
N ARG A 181 1.03 -3.28 -23.18
CA ARG A 181 1.92 -2.90 -22.07
C ARG A 181 1.26 -1.93 -21.08
N SER A 182 0.42 -1.04 -21.59
CA SER A 182 -0.36 -0.13 -20.74
C SER A 182 -1.35 -0.91 -19.88
N ALA A 183 -2.14 -1.82 -20.47
CA ALA A 183 -3.10 -2.65 -19.77
C ALA A 183 -2.45 -3.57 -18.72
N HIS A 184 -1.36 -4.26 -19.06
CA HIS A 184 -0.54 -5.01 -18.10
C HIS A 184 -0.14 -4.15 -16.90
N SER A 185 0.42 -2.96 -17.17
CA SER A 185 0.87 -2.07 -16.10
C SER A 185 -0.28 -1.58 -15.21
N ARG A 186 -1.50 -1.44 -15.75
CA ARG A 186 -2.70 -1.04 -14.99
C ARG A 186 -3.17 -2.17 -14.07
N LEU A 187 -3.18 -3.41 -14.55
CA LEU A 187 -3.46 -4.60 -13.74
C LEU A 187 -2.45 -4.77 -12.60
N TRP A 188 -1.16 -4.66 -12.92
CA TRP A 188 -0.07 -4.70 -11.96
C TRP A 188 -0.21 -3.62 -10.87
N PHE A 189 -0.59 -2.40 -11.26
CA PHE A 189 -0.85 -1.30 -10.33
C PHE A 189 -1.99 -1.61 -9.37
N LEU A 190 -3.13 -2.12 -9.87
CA LEU A 190 -4.27 -2.49 -9.03
C LEU A 190 -3.94 -3.65 -8.09
N GLY A 191 -3.39 -4.73 -8.65
CA GLY A 191 -3.19 -5.98 -7.92
C GLY A 191 -2.17 -5.88 -6.79
N GLN A 192 -1.27 -4.90 -6.82
CA GLN A 192 -0.43 -4.58 -5.66
C GLN A 192 -1.29 -4.32 -4.41
N TYR A 193 -2.27 -3.42 -4.52
CA TYR A 193 -3.06 -2.98 -3.38
C TYR A 193 -4.13 -4.00 -2.98
N VAL A 194 -4.63 -4.78 -3.95
CA VAL A 194 -5.49 -5.95 -3.68
C VAL A 194 -4.77 -6.95 -2.78
N LEU A 195 -3.54 -7.33 -3.13
CA LEU A 195 -2.75 -8.29 -2.37
C LEU A 195 -2.40 -7.76 -0.96
N GLU A 196 -2.01 -6.50 -0.87
CA GLU A 196 -1.69 -5.88 0.42
C GLU A 196 -2.92 -5.81 1.33
N LEU A 197 -4.12 -5.56 0.80
CA LEU A 197 -5.37 -5.59 1.57
C LEU A 197 -5.73 -7.02 1.99
N ALA A 198 -5.70 -7.98 1.07
CA ALA A 198 -6.06 -9.37 1.35
C ALA A 198 -5.21 -9.95 2.49
N LEU A 199 -3.88 -9.82 2.40
CA LEU A 199 -3.01 -10.32 3.46
C LEU A 199 -3.17 -9.54 4.78
N ALA A 200 -3.46 -8.24 4.74
CA ALA A 200 -3.75 -7.47 5.95
C ALA A 200 -5.03 -7.96 6.65
N GLU A 201 -6.12 -8.16 5.91
CA GLU A 201 -7.39 -8.69 6.43
C GLU A 201 -7.22 -10.09 7.01
N PHE A 202 -6.53 -10.97 6.28
CA PHE A 202 -6.27 -12.33 6.71
C PHE A 202 -5.46 -12.37 8.01
N PHE A 203 -4.32 -11.67 8.06
CA PHE A 203 -3.45 -11.69 9.25
C PHE A 203 -4.03 -10.99 10.46
N LEU A 204 -4.84 -9.94 10.27
CA LEU A 204 -5.55 -9.29 11.37
C LEU A 204 -6.53 -10.26 12.04
N GLN A 205 -7.27 -11.04 11.24
CA GLN A 205 -8.26 -12.01 11.73
C GLN A 205 -7.60 -13.27 12.29
N ARG A 206 -6.51 -13.75 11.68
CA ARG A 206 -5.78 -14.94 12.14
C ARG A 206 -4.99 -14.69 13.43
N TYR A 207 -4.44 -13.48 13.60
CA TYR A 207 -3.67 -13.07 14.79
C TYR A 207 -4.29 -11.83 15.46
N PRO A 208 -5.48 -11.96 16.08
CA PRO A 208 -6.19 -10.82 16.66
C PRO A 208 -5.44 -10.17 17.83
N ARG A 209 -4.54 -10.92 18.48
CA ARG A 209 -3.78 -10.50 19.67
C ARG A 209 -2.38 -9.94 19.34
N GLU A 210 -1.93 -10.03 18.09
CA GLU A 210 -0.62 -9.48 17.68
C GLU A 210 -0.74 -8.00 17.30
N SER A 211 0.35 -7.23 17.41
CA SER A 211 0.36 -5.87 16.86
C SER A 211 0.55 -5.88 15.32
N PRO A 212 0.25 -4.78 14.62
CA PRO A 212 0.45 -4.69 13.17
C PRO A 212 1.91 -4.86 12.70
N GLY A 213 2.90 -4.69 13.58
CA GLY A 213 4.32 -4.85 13.25
C GLY A 213 4.66 -6.26 12.76
N PRO A 214 4.47 -7.30 13.59
CA PRO A 214 4.55 -8.71 13.20
C PRO A 214 3.81 -9.06 11.91
N MET A 215 2.59 -8.54 11.73
CA MET A 215 1.78 -8.80 10.53
C MET A 215 2.46 -8.30 9.25
N ARG A 216 3.06 -7.09 9.29
CA ARG A 216 3.80 -6.55 8.16
C ARG A 216 5.05 -7.38 7.82
N GLU A 217 5.69 -7.98 8.82
CA GLU A 217 6.82 -8.90 8.60
C GLU A 217 6.35 -10.18 7.90
N ARG A 218 5.24 -10.77 8.35
CA ARG A 218 4.63 -11.95 7.69
C ARG A 218 4.27 -11.66 6.22
N VAL A 219 3.62 -10.53 5.96
CA VAL A 219 3.30 -10.07 4.60
C VAL A 219 4.56 -9.92 3.76
N PHE A 220 5.59 -9.26 4.29
CA PHE A 220 6.87 -9.10 3.58
C PHE A 220 7.58 -10.45 3.34
N GLY A 221 7.46 -11.38 4.29
CA GLY A 221 7.92 -12.76 4.15
C GLY A 221 7.20 -13.51 3.03
N LEU A 222 5.90 -13.32 2.84
CA LEU A 222 5.18 -14.03 1.77
C LEU A 222 5.40 -13.41 0.38
N ILE A 223 5.13 -12.11 0.25
CA ILE A 223 5.11 -11.42 -1.06
C ILE A 223 6.34 -10.55 -1.31
N GLY A 224 7.41 -10.75 -0.53
CA GLY A 224 8.69 -10.09 -0.71
C GLY A 224 9.32 -10.45 -2.06
N LYS A 225 10.06 -9.51 -2.66
CA LYS A 225 10.68 -9.67 -4.00
C LYS A 225 11.53 -10.94 -4.15
N ARG A 226 12.10 -11.43 -3.03
CA ARG A 226 12.92 -12.63 -2.98
C ARG A 226 12.12 -13.92 -3.11
N ASN A 227 10.86 -13.91 -2.64
CA ASN A 227 10.05 -15.11 -2.50
C ASN A 227 9.06 -15.28 -3.65
N LEU A 228 8.69 -14.19 -4.33
CA LEU A 228 7.83 -14.23 -5.52
C LEU A 228 8.32 -15.20 -6.62
N PRO A 229 9.63 -15.28 -6.96
CA PRO A 229 10.11 -16.28 -7.91
C PRO A 229 9.83 -17.73 -7.47
N ASN A 230 9.94 -18.01 -6.17
CA ASN A 230 9.66 -19.35 -5.64
C ASN A 230 8.18 -19.70 -5.82
N TRP A 231 7.28 -18.74 -5.56
CA TRP A 231 5.83 -18.94 -5.76
C TRP A 231 5.45 -19.12 -7.22
N ILE A 232 6.03 -18.33 -8.13
CA ILE A 232 5.84 -18.52 -9.58
C ILE A 232 6.29 -19.92 -10.02
N LYS A 233 7.42 -20.41 -9.48
CA LYS A 233 7.92 -21.76 -9.75
C LYS A 233 7.03 -22.85 -9.18
N ALA A 234 6.53 -22.66 -7.96
CA ALA A 234 5.60 -23.58 -7.31
C ALA A 234 4.31 -23.75 -8.11
N ALA A 235 3.80 -22.65 -8.69
CA ALA A 235 2.64 -22.67 -9.59
C ALA A 235 2.97 -23.10 -11.03
N SER A 236 4.22 -23.47 -11.35
CA SER A 236 4.66 -23.83 -12.71
C SER A 236 4.45 -22.74 -13.77
N LEU A 237 4.45 -21.46 -13.38
CA LEU A 237 4.20 -20.32 -14.29
C LEU A 237 5.50 -19.71 -14.86
N GLN A 238 6.67 -20.21 -14.49
CA GLN A 238 7.97 -19.63 -14.85
C GLN A 238 8.19 -19.56 -16.38
N ASN A 239 7.73 -20.56 -17.13
CA ASN A 239 7.93 -20.65 -18.58
C ASN A 239 7.08 -19.62 -19.34
N LEU A 240 5.95 -19.21 -18.77
CA LEU A 240 5.10 -18.16 -19.33
C LEU A 240 5.75 -16.78 -19.20
N ILE A 241 6.49 -16.54 -18.11
CA ILE A 241 7.20 -15.28 -17.84
C ILE A 241 8.54 -15.23 -18.58
N PHE A 242 9.30 -16.33 -18.56
CA PHE A 242 10.63 -16.47 -19.16
C PHE A 242 10.64 -17.66 -20.12
N PRO A 243 10.31 -17.45 -21.41
CA PRO A 243 10.14 -18.55 -22.36
C PRO A 243 11.44 -19.19 -22.81
N TYR A 244 12.49 -18.38 -22.91
CA TYR A 244 13.79 -18.76 -23.47
C TYR A 244 14.87 -18.86 -22.39
N ASP A 245 14.62 -18.25 -21.23
CA ASP A 245 15.59 -18.14 -20.14
C ASP A 245 15.21 -19.02 -18.97
N ASP A 246 16.21 -19.68 -18.39
CA ASP A 246 16.06 -20.38 -17.13
C ASP A 246 16.04 -19.36 -15.97
N MET A 247 14.89 -19.27 -15.30
CA MET A 247 14.66 -18.31 -14.22
C MET A 247 15.70 -18.40 -13.10
N ASP A 248 16.27 -19.58 -12.83
CA ASP A 248 17.26 -19.76 -11.76
C ASP A 248 18.65 -19.20 -12.14
N LYS A 249 18.96 -19.15 -13.44
CA LYS A 249 20.22 -18.63 -13.99
C LYS A 249 20.18 -17.10 -14.18
N LEU A 250 19.00 -16.51 -14.21
CA LEU A 250 18.84 -15.07 -14.38
C LEU A 250 19.40 -14.28 -13.20
N ILE A 251 20.03 -13.15 -13.52
CA ILE A 251 20.50 -12.19 -12.53
C ILE A 251 19.28 -11.65 -11.78
N ARG A 252 19.42 -11.53 -10.45
CA ARG A 252 18.35 -11.05 -9.55
C ARG A 252 17.66 -9.78 -10.03
N LYS A 253 18.42 -8.82 -10.60
CA LYS A 253 17.90 -7.54 -11.11
C LYS A 253 16.96 -7.71 -12.30
N ASP A 254 17.17 -8.73 -13.12
CA ASP A 254 16.39 -8.98 -14.33
C ASP A 254 15.26 -9.99 -14.05
N ARG A 255 15.45 -10.85 -13.04
CA ARG A 255 14.45 -11.82 -12.57
C ARG A 255 13.33 -11.23 -11.73
N GLU A 256 13.67 -10.48 -10.68
CA GLU A 256 12.66 -10.04 -9.68
C GLU A 256 11.60 -9.08 -10.25
N PRO A 257 11.92 -8.08 -11.09
CA PRO A 257 10.91 -7.13 -11.55
C PRO A 257 9.81 -7.74 -12.45
N PRO A 258 10.12 -8.57 -13.47
CA PRO A 258 9.10 -9.23 -14.28
C PRO A 258 8.19 -10.13 -13.44
N VAL A 259 8.77 -11.02 -12.62
CA VAL A 259 8.02 -11.91 -11.73
C VAL A 259 7.08 -11.11 -10.83
N LYS A 260 7.59 -10.05 -10.19
CA LYS A 260 6.78 -9.18 -9.34
C LYS A 260 5.63 -8.53 -10.10
N SER A 261 5.90 -8.09 -11.33
CA SER A 261 4.91 -7.39 -12.13
C SER A 261 3.77 -8.30 -12.58
N VAL A 262 4.11 -9.50 -13.06
CA VAL A 262 3.16 -10.53 -13.48
C VAL A 262 2.38 -11.01 -12.28
N PHE A 263 3.04 -11.32 -11.16
CA PHE A 263 2.38 -11.77 -9.94
C PHE A 263 1.31 -10.78 -9.48
N TRP A 264 1.62 -9.48 -9.36
CA TRP A 264 0.56 -8.52 -9.00
C TRP A 264 -0.48 -8.35 -10.12
N ALA A 265 -0.11 -8.38 -11.40
CA ALA A 265 -1.08 -8.27 -12.48
C ALA A 265 -2.10 -9.42 -12.50
N LEU A 266 -1.67 -10.65 -12.17
CA LEU A 266 -2.53 -11.82 -12.02
C LEU A 266 -3.60 -11.58 -10.96
N PHE A 267 -3.20 -11.12 -9.76
CA PHE A 267 -4.17 -10.82 -8.70
C PHE A 267 -5.04 -9.60 -9.00
N GLY A 268 -4.55 -8.66 -9.82
CA GLY A 268 -5.38 -7.59 -10.39
C GLY A 268 -6.49 -8.14 -11.29
N ALA A 269 -6.17 -9.11 -12.16
CA ALA A 269 -7.15 -9.76 -13.04
C ALA A 269 -8.17 -10.59 -12.24
N ILE A 270 -7.70 -11.44 -11.33
CA ILE A 270 -8.53 -12.30 -10.48
C ILE A 270 -9.52 -11.44 -9.66
N TYR A 271 -9.03 -10.36 -9.05
CA TYR A 271 -9.87 -9.45 -8.28
C TYR A 271 -10.99 -8.82 -9.10
N LEU A 272 -10.70 -8.40 -10.33
CA LEU A 272 -11.70 -7.77 -11.20
C LEU A 272 -12.77 -8.76 -11.65
N CYS A 273 -12.40 -10.01 -11.89
CA CYS A 273 -13.33 -11.05 -12.38
C CYS A 273 -14.13 -11.73 -11.27
N PHE A 274 -13.51 -12.02 -10.12
CA PHE A 274 -14.06 -12.93 -9.11
C PHE A 274 -14.11 -12.33 -7.68
N GLY A 275 -13.42 -11.20 -7.44
CA GLY A 275 -13.39 -10.53 -6.14
C GLY A 275 -12.39 -11.09 -5.14
N MET A 276 -12.48 -10.64 -3.87
CA MET A 276 -11.52 -11.02 -2.81
C MET A 276 -11.53 -12.50 -2.40
N PRO A 277 -12.66 -13.23 -2.35
CA PRO A 277 -12.66 -14.65 -2.01
C PRO A 277 -11.74 -15.48 -2.89
N GLU A 278 -11.75 -15.21 -4.19
CA GLU A 278 -10.90 -15.90 -5.16
C GLU A 278 -9.42 -15.53 -5.01
N VAL A 279 -9.12 -14.29 -4.60
CA VAL A 279 -7.75 -13.88 -4.25
C VAL A 279 -7.19 -14.73 -3.11
N TYR A 280 -7.99 -15.02 -2.09
CA TYR A 280 -7.58 -15.91 -0.99
C TYR A 280 -7.37 -17.34 -1.46
N HIS A 281 -8.31 -17.87 -2.24
CA HIS A 281 -8.20 -19.21 -2.84
C HIS A 281 -6.89 -19.36 -3.62
N VAL A 282 -6.61 -18.45 -4.56
CA VAL A 282 -5.40 -18.54 -5.38
C VAL A 282 -4.13 -18.35 -4.54
N LEU A 283 -4.11 -17.43 -3.57
CA LEU A 283 -2.94 -17.22 -2.71
C LEU A 283 -2.56 -18.49 -1.93
N PHE A 284 -3.53 -19.16 -1.32
CA PHE A 284 -3.24 -20.19 -0.34
C PHE A 284 -3.39 -21.61 -0.88
N GLU A 285 -4.34 -21.86 -1.80
CA GLU A 285 -4.55 -23.17 -2.40
C GLU A 285 -3.64 -23.37 -3.62
N VAL A 286 -3.71 -22.46 -4.59
CA VAL A 286 -2.99 -22.61 -5.86
C VAL A 286 -1.49 -22.35 -5.69
N PHE A 287 -1.12 -21.23 -5.06
CA PHE A 287 0.30 -20.93 -4.79
C PHE A 287 0.85 -21.67 -3.57
N GLY A 288 -0.01 -22.30 -2.75
CA GLY A 288 0.43 -23.06 -1.58
C GLY A 288 1.12 -22.22 -0.51
N MET A 289 0.79 -20.92 -0.39
CA MET A 289 1.46 -20.05 0.58
C MET A 289 1.17 -20.50 2.01
N GLU A 290 2.21 -20.89 2.75
CA GLU A 290 2.04 -21.29 4.15
C GLU A 290 2.28 -20.10 5.10
N PRO A 291 1.25 -19.60 5.82
CA PRO A 291 1.41 -18.47 6.73
C PRO A 291 2.31 -18.75 7.94
N GLU A 292 2.51 -20.03 8.24
CA GLU A 292 3.30 -20.51 9.38
C GLU A 292 4.75 -20.88 9.02
N ALA A 293 5.14 -20.78 7.74
CA ALA A 293 6.50 -21.07 7.31
C ALA A 293 7.55 -20.25 8.09
N GLU A 294 8.68 -20.88 8.43
CA GLU A 294 9.72 -20.29 9.28
C GLU A 294 10.22 -18.93 8.75
N ASP A 295 10.43 -18.84 7.43
CA ASP A 295 10.87 -17.62 6.75
C ASP A 295 9.90 -16.43 6.88
N CYS A 296 8.63 -16.71 7.19
CA CYS A 296 7.58 -15.72 7.32
C CYS A 296 7.32 -15.34 8.78
N GLN A 297 7.93 -16.03 9.76
CA GLN A 297 7.68 -15.75 11.16
C GLN A 297 8.30 -14.40 11.57
N PRO A 298 7.54 -13.56 12.29
CA PRO A 298 8.02 -12.27 12.74
C PRO A 298 9.09 -12.46 13.82
N ARG A 299 9.89 -11.41 14.03
CA ARG A 299 10.85 -11.41 15.15
C ARG A 299 10.11 -11.50 16.48
N LEU A 300 10.63 -12.31 17.39
CA LEU A 300 10.08 -12.46 18.74
C LEU A 300 10.06 -11.11 19.45
N ARG A 301 8.91 -10.75 20.02
CA ARG A 301 8.69 -9.50 20.76
C ARG A 301 7.90 -9.81 22.02
N ARG A 302 8.03 -8.95 23.03
CA ARG A 302 7.13 -8.98 24.18
C ARG A 302 5.70 -8.76 23.69
N GLN A 303 4.87 -9.79 23.82
CA GLN A 303 3.44 -9.67 23.61
C GLN A 303 2.79 -9.30 24.95
N LEU A 304 1.82 -8.39 24.89
CA LEU A 304 0.94 -8.13 26.01
C LEU A 304 -0.15 -9.19 26.00
N GLU A 305 -0.56 -9.66 27.17
CA GLU A 305 -1.68 -10.60 27.26
C GLU A 305 -2.97 -9.89 26.83
N ASP A 306 -3.72 -10.55 25.95
CA ASP A 306 -5.03 -10.13 25.48
C ASP A 306 -6.00 -11.28 25.80
N VAL A 307 -6.67 -11.19 26.94
CA VAL A 307 -7.64 -12.20 27.34
C VAL A 307 -9.02 -11.76 26.89
N ASP A 308 -9.56 -12.45 25.89
CA ASP A 308 -10.83 -12.13 25.25
C ASP A 308 -11.86 -13.24 25.50
N TYR A 309 -12.58 -13.12 26.61
CA TYR A 309 -13.65 -14.07 26.97
C TYR A 309 -14.92 -13.93 26.12
N VAL A 310 -15.00 -12.92 25.24
CA VAL A 310 -16.22 -12.61 24.47
C VAL A 310 -16.14 -13.24 23.08
N SER A 311 -14.94 -13.30 22.51
CA SER A 311 -14.72 -13.76 21.15
C SER A 311 -14.14 -15.17 21.13
N VAL A 312 -14.93 -16.16 21.56
CA VAL A 312 -14.55 -17.58 21.61
C VAL A 312 -14.07 -18.10 20.24
N GLU A 313 -14.56 -17.53 19.14
CA GLU A 313 -14.10 -17.83 17.76
C GLU A 313 -12.60 -17.59 17.54
N PHE A 314 -11.99 -16.72 18.35
CA PHE A 314 -10.56 -16.42 18.30
C PHE A 314 -9.78 -17.11 19.44
N GLU A 315 -10.45 -17.90 20.29
CA GLU A 315 -9.84 -18.70 21.34
C GLU A 315 -9.54 -20.12 20.85
N GLY A 316 -8.31 -20.59 21.05
CA GLY A 316 -7.89 -21.98 20.78
C GLY A 316 -7.48 -22.29 19.34
N ASN A 317 -8.16 -21.75 18.32
CA ASN A 317 -7.88 -22.09 16.91
C ASN A 317 -7.57 -20.86 16.03
N LYS A 318 -6.45 -20.92 15.29
CA LYS A 318 -6.11 -19.91 14.26
C LYS A 318 -7.00 -20.11 13.04
N LEU A 319 -7.75 -19.08 12.65
CA LEU A 319 -8.60 -19.12 11.45
C LEU A 319 -7.82 -19.54 10.20
N SER A 320 -8.36 -20.49 9.45
CA SER A 320 -7.85 -20.87 8.13
C SER A 320 -8.20 -19.80 7.10
N TRP A 321 -7.59 -19.87 5.92
CA TRP A 321 -7.95 -18.95 4.83
C TRP A 321 -9.35 -19.23 4.30
N GLN A 322 -9.79 -20.50 4.32
CA GLN A 322 -11.14 -20.90 3.93
C GLN A 322 -12.16 -20.25 4.85
N ASP A 323 -11.90 -20.22 6.16
CA ASP A 323 -12.77 -19.58 7.15
C ASP A 323 -12.94 -18.08 6.90
N VAL A 324 -11.91 -17.42 6.36
CA VAL A 324 -11.94 -15.99 6.03
C VAL A 324 -12.63 -15.75 4.68
N ALA A 325 -12.31 -16.56 3.67
CA ALA A 325 -12.82 -16.39 2.30
C ALA A 325 -14.31 -16.73 2.16
N THR A 326 -14.78 -17.76 2.86
CA THR A 326 -16.17 -18.24 2.80
C THR A 326 -17.08 -17.56 3.81
N TYR A 327 -16.52 -16.71 4.68
CA TYR A 327 -17.31 -16.05 5.72
C TYR A 327 -18.40 -15.16 5.11
N LYS A 328 -19.65 -15.56 5.35
CA LYS A 328 -20.81 -14.73 5.09
C LYS A 328 -21.33 -14.22 6.42
N PRO A 329 -21.36 -12.89 6.64
CA PRO A 329 -21.94 -12.36 7.86
C PRO A 329 -23.43 -12.78 7.93
N PRO A 330 -23.97 -13.05 9.14
CA PRO A 330 -25.39 -13.30 9.34
C PRO A 330 -26.25 -12.17 8.76
N GLN A 331 -27.52 -12.45 8.40
CA GLN A 331 -28.42 -11.41 7.88
C GLN A 331 -28.61 -10.26 8.87
N ASP A 332 -28.54 -10.55 10.17
CA ASP A 332 -28.67 -9.58 11.26
C ASP A 332 -27.31 -9.04 11.75
N ALA A 333 -26.26 -9.19 10.94
CA ALA A 333 -24.94 -8.69 11.30
C ALA A 333 -24.94 -7.15 11.44
N LEU A 334 -24.38 -6.68 12.56
CA LEU A 334 -24.27 -5.25 12.82
C LEU A 334 -23.33 -4.55 11.84
N PHE A 335 -22.37 -5.26 11.25
CA PHE A 335 -21.27 -4.66 10.48
C PHE A 335 -21.10 -5.36 9.13
N ALA A 336 -20.52 -4.64 8.17
CA ALA A 336 -20.10 -5.20 6.90
C ALA A 336 -19.04 -6.30 7.07
N HIS A 337 -18.06 -6.08 7.96
CA HIS A 337 -16.98 -7.03 8.24
C HIS A 337 -16.84 -7.28 9.76
N PRO A 338 -17.77 -8.05 10.38
CA PRO A 338 -17.84 -8.18 11.83
C PRO A 338 -16.62 -8.88 12.45
N ARG A 339 -16.07 -9.93 11.81
CA ARG A 339 -14.84 -10.58 12.27
C ARG A 339 -13.64 -9.64 12.26
N LEU A 340 -13.48 -8.89 11.17
CA LEU A 340 -12.41 -7.91 11.04
C LEU A 340 -12.57 -6.75 12.03
N PHE A 341 -13.81 -6.30 12.27
CA PHE A 341 -14.12 -5.33 13.33
C PHE A 341 -13.66 -5.84 14.70
N ARG A 342 -14.07 -7.05 15.10
CA ARG A 342 -13.67 -7.67 16.38
C ARG A 342 -12.17 -7.95 16.48
N ALA A 343 -11.53 -8.25 15.37
CA ALA A 343 -10.09 -8.35 15.30
C ALA A 343 -9.42 -6.99 15.57
N CYS A 344 -10.01 -5.87 15.18
CA CYS A 344 -9.41 -4.54 15.36
C CYS A 344 -9.83 -3.84 16.66
N VAL A 345 -11.06 -4.04 17.10
CA VAL A 345 -11.70 -3.37 18.25
C VAL A 345 -11.86 -4.38 19.38
N PRO A 346 -11.25 -4.16 20.55
CA PRO A 346 -11.33 -5.10 21.66
C PRO A 346 -12.75 -5.15 22.25
N PRO A 347 -13.18 -6.31 22.78
CA PRO A 347 -14.34 -6.36 23.63
C PRO A 347 -14.07 -5.60 24.93
N GLY A 348 -15.15 -5.18 25.60
CA GLY A 348 -15.00 -4.39 26.83
C GLY A 348 -14.83 -2.89 26.61
N MET A 349 -14.85 -2.41 25.35
CA MET A 349 -14.91 -0.97 25.04
C MET A 349 -16.10 -0.27 25.73
N HIS A 350 -17.18 -1.00 26.06
CA HIS A 350 -18.30 -0.47 26.83
C HIS A 350 -17.89 0.11 28.20
N ARG A 351 -16.77 -0.34 28.79
CA ARG A 351 -16.23 0.21 30.05
C ARG A 351 -15.81 1.68 29.92
N PHE A 352 -15.60 2.14 28.70
CA PHE A 352 -15.21 3.52 28.39
C PHE A 352 -16.40 4.42 28.04
N ARG A 353 -17.64 3.90 28.11
CA ARG A 353 -18.84 4.71 27.93
C ARG A 353 -18.99 5.74 29.05
N GLY A 354 -19.59 6.88 28.71
CA GLY A 354 -19.85 7.94 29.68
C GLY A 354 -18.59 8.66 30.15
N ASN A 355 -17.47 8.53 29.44
CA ASN A 355 -16.31 9.38 29.67
C ASN A 355 -16.52 10.77 29.03
N ILE A 356 -15.67 11.73 29.38
CA ILE A 356 -15.77 13.11 28.87
C ILE A 356 -15.71 13.15 27.34
N TRP A 357 -14.89 12.29 26.71
CA TRP A 357 -14.77 12.24 25.25
C TRP A 357 -16.10 11.80 24.59
N ASP A 358 -16.80 10.84 25.21
CA ASP A 358 -18.08 10.28 24.75
C ASP A 358 -19.22 11.32 24.79
N TYR A 359 -19.19 12.23 25.77
CA TYR A 359 -20.16 13.32 25.86
C TYR A 359 -19.80 14.53 24.98
N ASP A 360 -18.55 14.98 25.01
CA ASP A 360 -18.17 16.24 24.38
C ASP A 360 -17.69 16.07 22.93
N SER A 361 -16.82 15.09 22.69
CA SER A 361 -16.10 14.94 21.42
C SER A 361 -16.87 14.09 20.42
N LYS A 362 -17.47 12.97 20.87
CA LYS A 362 -18.18 12.03 19.99
C LYS A 362 -19.28 12.70 19.16
N PRO A 363 -20.21 13.52 19.71
CA PRO A 363 -21.26 14.13 18.90
C PRO A 363 -20.71 15.03 17.79
N GLN A 364 -19.66 15.80 18.10
CA GLN A 364 -19.00 16.67 17.12
C GLN A 364 -18.33 15.86 16.00
N VAL A 365 -17.60 14.80 16.37
CA VAL A 365 -16.96 13.89 15.41
C VAL A 365 -17.99 13.21 14.52
N MET A 366 -19.09 12.70 15.08
CA MET A 366 -20.17 12.07 14.32
C MET A 366 -20.81 13.06 13.35
N GLN A 367 -21.09 14.29 13.79
CA GLN A 367 -21.63 15.34 12.94
C GLN A 367 -20.70 15.68 11.78
N ILE A 368 -19.39 15.85 12.03
CA ILE A 368 -18.39 16.17 11.00
C ILE A 368 -18.29 15.05 9.95
N LEU A 369 -18.35 13.78 10.39
CA LEU A 369 -18.25 12.61 9.51
C LEU A 369 -19.59 12.25 8.83
N GLY A 370 -20.69 12.89 9.22
CA GLY A 370 -22.03 12.60 8.70
C GLY A 370 -22.58 11.25 9.18
N TYR A 371 -22.30 10.89 10.44
CA TYR A 371 -22.82 9.69 11.08
C TYR A 371 -23.96 10.01 12.07
N PRO A 372 -24.87 9.05 12.33
CA PRO A 372 -24.96 7.73 11.71
C PRO A 372 -25.47 7.79 10.25
N LEU A 373 -25.13 6.79 9.44
CA LEU A 373 -25.69 6.69 8.09
C LEU A 373 -27.13 6.17 8.16
N ALA A 374 -27.99 6.68 7.29
CA ALA A 374 -29.34 6.14 7.13
C ALA A 374 -29.25 4.76 6.47
N VAL A 375 -29.31 3.71 7.29
CA VAL A 375 -29.39 2.32 6.85
C VAL A 375 -30.75 1.78 7.26
N ASN A 376 -31.51 1.27 6.30
CA ASN A 376 -32.81 0.65 6.54
C ASN A 376 -32.59 -0.81 6.95
N ASP A 377 -32.23 -1.03 8.22
CA ASP A 377 -32.26 -2.39 8.78
C ASP A 377 -33.71 -2.84 8.99
N ARG A 378 -33.95 -4.15 8.90
CA ARG A 378 -35.28 -4.73 9.17
C ARG A 378 -35.73 -4.53 10.62
N ILE A 379 -34.76 -4.42 11.52
CA ILE A 379 -34.94 -4.38 12.98
C ILE A 379 -34.24 -3.12 13.50
N PRO A 380 -34.96 -2.16 14.12
CA PRO A 380 -34.37 -0.89 14.55
C PRO A 380 -33.31 -1.05 15.64
N GLU A 381 -33.41 -2.09 16.47
CA GLU A 381 -32.42 -2.41 17.51
C GLU A 381 -31.03 -2.72 16.92
N ILE A 382 -30.97 -3.26 15.70
CA ILE A 382 -29.71 -3.51 14.99
C ILE A 382 -29.05 -2.18 14.62
N THR A 383 -29.84 -1.22 14.13
CA THR A 383 -29.35 0.12 13.79
C THR A 383 -28.83 0.82 15.04
N GLU A 384 -29.56 0.75 16.15
CA GLU A 384 -29.13 1.33 17.43
C GLU A 384 -27.82 0.71 17.93
N ALA A 385 -27.74 -0.62 17.96
CA ALA A 385 -26.54 -1.33 18.39
C ALA A 385 -25.33 -1.03 17.49
N ARG A 386 -25.51 -0.96 16.16
CA ARG A 386 -24.45 -0.53 15.21
C ARG A 386 -23.96 0.88 15.54
N ASN A 387 -24.86 1.82 15.80
CA ASN A 387 -24.51 3.22 16.08
C ASN A 387 -23.73 3.35 17.39
N ILE A 388 -24.09 2.56 18.39
CA ILE A 388 -23.37 2.52 19.66
C ILE A 388 -21.94 1.99 19.46
N GLU A 389 -21.77 0.88 18.75
CA GLU A 389 -20.45 0.29 18.47
C GLU A 389 -19.61 1.18 17.54
N LEU A 390 -20.23 1.86 16.57
CA LEU A 390 -19.58 2.89 15.76
C LEU A 390 -19.01 4.00 16.65
N GLY A 391 -19.77 4.48 17.65
CA GLY A 391 -19.31 5.49 18.60
C GLY A 391 -18.09 5.03 19.40
N LEU A 392 -18.08 3.78 19.86
CA LEU A 392 -16.94 3.18 20.56
C LEU A 392 -15.72 3.04 19.65
N GLY A 393 -15.92 2.58 18.42
CA GLY A 393 -14.87 2.50 17.41
C GLY A 393 -14.29 3.87 17.07
N LEU A 394 -15.14 4.91 16.98
CA LEU A 394 -14.69 6.28 16.74
C LEU A 394 -13.78 6.74 17.88
N GLN A 395 -14.16 6.50 19.13
CA GLN A 395 -13.29 6.81 20.26
C GLN A 395 -11.92 6.13 20.14
N LEU A 396 -11.90 4.84 19.80
CA LEU A 396 -10.66 4.09 19.60
C LEU A 396 -9.76 4.71 18.51
N CYS A 397 -10.35 5.22 17.41
CA CYS A 397 -9.59 5.91 16.36
C CYS A 397 -8.83 7.14 16.86
N PHE A 398 -9.28 7.78 17.95
CA PHE A 398 -8.63 8.96 18.55
C PHE A 398 -7.72 8.64 19.74
N MET A 399 -7.67 7.38 20.18
CA MET A 399 -6.80 6.93 21.28
C MET A 399 -5.36 6.71 20.79
N HIS A 400 -4.46 7.64 21.14
CA HIS A 400 -3.09 7.60 20.66
C HIS A 400 -2.23 6.56 21.41
N PRO A 401 -1.32 5.83 20.72
CA PRO A 401 -0.43 4.84 21.34
C PRO A 401 0.43 5.39 22.48
N SER A 402 0.74 6.69 22.51
CA SER A 402 1.54 7.29 23.60
C SER A 402 0.88 7.20 24.98
N LYS A 403 -0.44 7.02 25.05
CA LYS A 403 -1.19 6.88 26.30
C LYS A 403 -1.58 5.43 26.54
N TYR A 404 -2.14 4.77 25.54
CA TYR A 404 -2.87 3.52 25.73
C TYR A 404 -2.15 2.24 25.26
N LYS A 405 -1.00 2.35 24.57
CA LYS A 405 -0.32 1.19 23.95
C LYS A 405 0.05 0.09 24.93
N PHE A 406 0.37 0.45 26.17
CA PHE A 406 0.79 -0.50 27.19
C PHE A 406 -0.34 -0.97 28.11
N GLU A 407 -1.54 -0.41 27.95
CA GLU A 407 -2.71 -0.84 28.73
C GLU A 407 -3.25 -2.17 28.18
N HIS A 408 -3.35 -2.30 26.85
CA HIS A 408 -3.81 -3.53 26.20
C HIS A 408 -3.46 -3.53 24.69
N PRO A 409 -3.15 -4.70 24.09
CA PRO A 409 -2.63 -4.82 22.72
C PRO A 409 -3.56 -4.34 21.59
N ARG A 410 -4.86 -4.16 21.86
CA ARG A 410 -5.87 -3.66 20.93
C ARG A 410 -6.38 -2.25 21.30
N PHE A 411 -5.91 -1.67 22.42
CA PHE A 411 -6.38 -0.37 22.94
C PHE A 411 -5.71 0.84 22.28
N CYS A 412 -5.55 0.80 20.97
CA CYS A 412 -5.13 1.97 20.19
C CYS A 412 -5.55 1.81 18.74
N PHE A 413 -5.51 2.92 18.01
CA PHE A 413 -5.91 2.92 16.61
C PHE A 413 -4.99 2.10 15.68
N GLU A 414 -3.84 1.57 16.14
CA GLU A 414 -2.79 0.97 15.26
C GLU A 414 -3.35 -0.11 14.31
N ARG A 415 -4.30 -0.94 14.77
CA ARG A 415 -4.91 -2.01 13.95
C ARG A 415 -5.88 -1.45 12.91
N LEU A 416 -6.73 -0.51 13.31
CA LEU A 416 -7.63 0.22 12.40
C LEU A 416 -6.84 1.07 11.40
N GLU A 417 -5.73 1.69 11.82
CA GLU A 417 -4.79 2.41 10.97
C GLU A 417 -4.23 1.48 9.91
N TYR A 418 -3.82 0.26 10.29
CA TYR A 418 -3.21 -0.68 9.35
C TYR A 418 -4.18 -1.10 8.24
N VAL A 419 -5.38 -1.59 8.59
CA VAL A 419 -6.39 -1.94 7.58
C VAL A 419 -6.86 -0.70 6.81
N GLY A 420 -7.01 0.42 7.50
CA GLY A 420 -7.42 1.70 6.97
C GLY A 420 -6.47 2.25 5.91
N GLN A 421 -5.17 2.11 6.12
CA GLN A 421 -4.16 2.43 5.12
C GLN A 421 -4.35 1.56 3.86
N LYS A 422 -4.55 0.25 4.01
CA LYS A 422 -4.67 -0.67 2.87
C LYS A 422 -5.93 -0.45 2.05
N ILE A 423 -7.07 -0.23 2.71
CA ILE A 423 -8.31 0.07 1.99
C ILE A 423 -8.27 1.45 1.34
N GLN A 424 -7.66 2.45 1.99
CA GLN A 424 -7.43 3.77 1.40
C GLN A 424 -6.59 3.68 0.12
N ASP A 425 -5.53 2.87 0.14
CA ASP A 425 -4.67 2.65 -1.01
C ASP A 425 -5.45 2.01 -2.17
N LEU A 426 -6.26 0.97 -1.90
CA LEU A 426 -7.08 0.29 -2.91
C LEU A 426 -8.16 1.23 -3.49
N VAL A 427 -8.91 1.93 -2.64
CA VAL A 427 -9.98 2.86 -3.06
C VAL A 427 -9.44 3.97 -3.97
N MET A 428 -8.29 4.54 -3.62
CA MET A 428 -7.63 5.54 -4.46
C MET A 428 -7.14 4.93 -5.79
N ALA A 429 -6.61 3.70 -5.78
CA ALA A 429 -6.18 3.02 -6.99
C ALA A 429 -7.34 2.79 -7.97
N GLU A 430 -8.48 2.28 -7.47
CA GLU A 430 -9.71 2.11 -8.27
C GLU A 430 -10.19 3.44 -8.86
N ARG A 431 -10.23 4.50 -8.04
CA ARG A 431 -10.64 5.84 -8.48
C ARG A 431 -9.74 6.39 -9.59
N LEU A 432 -8.42 6.26 -9.44
CA LEU A 432 -7.46 6.74 -10.42
C LEU A 432 -7.54 5.97 -11.75
N LEU A 433 -7.78 4.65 -11.70
CA LEU A 433 -7.97 3.83 -12.89
C LEU A 433 -9.19 4.26 -13.70
N MET A 434 -10.32 4.48 -13.02
CA MET A 434 -11.56 4.94 -13.64
C MET A 434 -11.46 6.38 -14.17
N LYS A 435 -10.73 7.26 -13.47
CA LYS A 435 -10.59 8.67 -13.86
C LYS A 435 -9.60 8.89 -15.02
N HIS A 436 -8.60 8.02 -15.14
CA HIS A 436 -7.52 8.17 -16.11
C HIS A 436 -7.40 6.94 -17.00
N LEU A 437 -8.31 6.79 -17.94
CA LEU A 437 -8.37 5.65 -18.86
C LEU A 437 -7.07 5.49 -19.67
N ASP A 438 -6.54 6.57 -20.24
CA ASP A 438 -5.34 6.49 -21.09
C ASP A 438 -4.00 6.40 -20.33
N ALA A 439 -4.03 6.52 -19.00
CA ALA A 439 -2.79 6.57 -18.22
C ALA A 439 -2.19 5.18 -17.99
N PRO A 440 -0.87 5.01 -18.19
CA PRO A 440 -0.19 3.76 -17.86
C PRO A 440 -0.09 3.58 -16.34
N GLY A 441 -0.05 2.34 -15.88
CA GLY A 441 -0.01 2.00 -14.45
C GLY A 441 1.16 2.60 -13.68
N ARG A 442 2.34 2.75 -14.31
CA ARG A 442 3.48 3.46 -13.68
C ARG A 442 3.18 4.92 -13.35
N TRP A 443 2.45 5.61 -14.24
CA TRP A 443 2.02 6.99 -13.99
C TRP A 443 0.95 7.04 -12.89
N LEU A 444 0.02 6.09 -12.89
CA LEU A 444 -1.00 5.97 -11.85
C LEU A 444 -0.37 5.72 -10.48
N GLN A 445 0.64 4.86 -10.40
CA GLN A 445 1.37 4.59 -9.17
C GLN A 445 2.07 5.84 -8.62
N GLU A 446 2.71 6.64 -9.48
CA GLU A 446 3.34 7.89 -9.06
C GLU A 446 2.29 8.91 -8.60
N LYS A 447 1.17 9.02 -9.31
CA LYS A 447 0.06 9.89 -8.92
C LYS A 447 -0.56 9.46 -7.59
N HIS A 448 -0.82 8.17 -7.41
CA HIS A 448 -1.32 7.57 -6.19
C HIS A 448 -0.43 7.92 -4.99
N ARG A 449 0.88 7.68 -5.10
CA ARG A 449 1.85 8.02 -4.05
C ARG A 449 1.86 9.49 -3.69
N ARG A 450 1.73 10.38 -4.67
CA ARG A 450 1.71 11.84 -4.45
C ARG A 450 0.44 12.29 -3.74
N VAL A 451 -0.71 11.71 -4.09
CA VAL A 451 -2.00 12.03 -3.45
C VAL A 451 -2.04 11.50 -2.02
N LEU A 452 -1.57 10.28 -1.79
CA LEU A 452 -1.61 9.63 -0.48
C LEU A 452 -0.34 9.81 0.36
N MET A 453 0.51 10.80 0.08
CA MET A 453 1.65 11.07 0.96
C MET A 453 1.14 11.41 2.36
N ASN A 454 1.80 10.88 3.40
CA ASN A 454 1.41 11.13 4.81
C ASN A 454 1.24 12.61 5.14
N LYS A 455 2.04 13.51 4.53
CA LYS A 455 1.90 14.96 4.70
C LYS A 455 0.49 15.47 4.36
N PHE A 456 -0.13 14.92 3.30
CA PHE A 456 -1.46 15.30 2.83
C PHE A 456 -2.56 14.54 3.55
N CYS A 457 -2.38 13.25 3.79
CA CYS A 457 -3.36 12.44 4.53
C CYS A 457 -3.71 13.12 5.86
N GLY A 458 -2.77 13.39 6.76
CA GLY A 458 -3.10 14.08 8.01
C GLY A 458 -3.57 15.54 7.87
N ARG A 459 -3.45 16.16 6.68
CA ARG A 459 -3.91 17.54 6.45
C ARG A 459 -5.43 17.64 6.41
N TYR A 460 -6.10 16.71 5.74
CA TYR A 460 -7.56 16.71 5.63
C TYR A 460 -8.23 16.61 7.00
N LEU A 461 -7.72 15.74 7.89
CA LEU A 461 -8.15 15.67 9.29
C LEU A 461 -8.04 17.04 10.02
N ARG A 462 -6.95 17.78 9.74
CA ARG A 462 -6.72 19.08 10.37
C ARG A 462 -7.61 20.18 9.82
N GLU A 463 -7.91 20.16 8.52
CA GLU A 463 -8.83 21.09 7.87
C GLU A 463 -10.26 20.93 8.39
N LYS A 464 -10.64 19.72 8.81
CA LYS A 464 -11.89 19.45 9.52
C LYS A 464 -11.81 19.67 11.04
N TYR A 465 -10.71 20.23 11.54
CA TYR A 465 -10.45 20.47 12.97
C TYR A 465 -10.51 19.23 13.89
N MET A 466 -10.55 18.02 13.32
CA MET A 466 -10.71 16.79 14.09
C MET A 466 -9.45 16.39 14.88
N HIS A 467 -8.29 16.93 14.51
CA HIS A 467 -7.03 16.71 15.24
C HIS A 467 -7.06 17.12 16.72
N ARG A 468 -8.01 17.97 17.12
CA ARG A 468 -8.20 18.41 18.51
C ARG A 468 -8.78 17.31 19.41
N PHE A 469 -9.44 16.32 18.83
CA PHE A 469 -10.05 15.22 19.57
C PHE A 469 -9.08 14.06 19.84
N ILE A 470 -7.83 14.15 19.39
CA ILE A 470 -6.81 13.11 19.60
C ILE A 470 -6.38 13.14 21.07
N ILE A 471 -6.42 11.96 21.71
CA ILE A 471 -6.06 11.80 23.11
C ILE A 471 -4.60 11.36 23.20
N TYR A 472 -3.70 12.28 23.56
CA TYR A 472 -2.31 11.97 23.86
C TYR A 472 -2.09 11.72 25.36
N SER A 473 -0.89 11.30 25.74
CA SER A 473 -0.47 11.29 27.14
C SER A 473 -0.04 12.71 27.53
N GLU A 474 -0.27 13.07 28.79
CA GLU A 474 0.01 14.42 29.32
C GLU A 474 1.46 14.85 29.06
N GLN A 475 2.39 13.90 29.15
CA GLN A 475 3.82 14.13 28.94
C GLN A 475 4.19 14.56 27.51
N VAL A 476 3.37 14.23 26.50
CA VAL A 476 3.70 14.48 25.08
C VAL A 476 2.72 15.40 24.37
N GLN A 477 1.59 15.75 24.98
CA GLN A 477 0.53 16.59 24.40
C GLN A 477 1.12 17.86 23.75
N ASP A 478 1.85 18.66 24.52
CA ASP A 478 2.47 19.91 24.06
C ASP A 478 3.44 19.69 22.89
N ALA A 479 4.16 18.57 22.89
CA ALA A 479 5.09 18.22 21.82
C ALA A 479 4.34 17.92 20.53
N TYR A 480 3.20 17.20 20.57
CA TYR A 480 2.39 16.92 19.38
C TYR A 480 1.65 18.16 18.86
N GLU A 481 1.28 19.10 19.72
CA GLU A 481 0.65 20.34 19.29
C GLU A 481 1.63 21.27 18.57
N ASN A 482 2.81 21.46 19.15
CA ASN A 482 3.82 22.41 18.69
C ASN A 482 4.74 21.85 17.60
N ASN A 483 5.05 20.54 17.62
CA ASN A 483 5.99 19.93 16.69
C ASN A 483 5.28 19.27 15.50
N ARG A 484 5.36 19.92 14.33
CA ARG A 484 4.81 19.42 13.06
C ARG A 484 5.31 18.02 12.69
N ARG A 485 6.53 17.64 13.07
CA ARG A 485 7.10 16.32 12.74
C ARG A 485 6.42 15.19 13.51
N LEU A 486 5.90 15.46 14.70
CA LEU A 486 5.14 14.50 15.51
C LEU A 486 3.66 14.53 15.16
N ARG A 487 3.10 15.73 14.99
CA ARG A 487 1.69 15.95 14.65
C ARG A 487 1.25 15.31 13.34
N ASN A 488 2.08 15.44 12.29
CA ASN A 488 1.69 15.01 10.94
C ASN A 488 1.50 13.48 10.86
N PRO A 489 2.43 12.64 11.37
CA PRO A 489 2.19 11.21 11.50
C PRO A 489 0.94 10.87 12.33
N ALA A 490 0.76 11.47 13.51
CA ALA A 490 -0.39 11.16 14.37
C ALA A 490 -1.73 11.46 13.69
N THR A 491 -1.87 12.64 13.08
CA THR A 491 -3.08 13.02 12.34
C THR A 491 -3.30 12.15 11.10
N THR A 492 -2.23 11.65 10.47
CA THR A 492 -2.35 10.69 9.36
C THR A 492 -2.88 9.35 9.85
N ALA A 493 -2.34 8.85 10.95
CA ALA A 493 -2.71 7.56 11.51
C ALA A 493 -4.17 7.54 11.98
N VAL A 494 -4.63 8.61 12.62
CA VAL A 494 -6.04 8.77 13.01
C VAL A 494 -6.96 8.80 11.78
N GLN A 495 -6.56 9.49 10.71
CA GLN A 495 -7.35 9.51 9.48
C GLN A 495 -7.42 8.14 8.81
N GLN A 496 -6.31 7.41 8.76
CA GLN A 496 -6.29 6.03 8.28
C GLN A 496 -7.17 5.15 9.17
N ALA A 497 -7.11 5.31 10.50
CA ALA A 497 -7.95 4.56 11.41
C ALA A 497 -9.45 4.82 11.21
N LEU A 498 -9.85 6.06 10.93
CA LEU A 498 -11.24 6.39 10.56
C LEU A 498 -11.66 5.65 9.29
N HIS A 499 -10.80 5.57 8.28
CA HIS A 499 -11.07 4.77 7.08
C HIS A 499 -11.16 3.27 7.42
N GLY A 500 -10.31 2.75 8.29
CA GLY A 500 -10.38 1.35 8.76
C GLY A 500 -11.67 1.04 9.50
N LEU A 501 -12.13 1.95 10.36
CA LEU A 501 -13.41 1.81 11.06
C LEU A 501 -14.58 1.84 10.07
N SER A 502 -14.61 2.82 9.18
CA SER A 502 -15.66 2.92 8.15
C SER A 502 -15.72 1.66 7.28
N TYR A 503 -14.55 1.10 6.94
CA TYR A 503 -14.45 -0.13 6.17
C TYR A 503 -15.05 -1.30 6.94
N THR A 504 -14.69 -1.48 8.20
CA THR A 504 -15.18 -2.60 8.99
C THR A 504 -16.68 -2.52 9.30
N VAL A 505 -17.22 -1.31 9.51
CA VAL A 505 -18.64 -1.08 9.85
C VAL A 505 -19.54 -1.06 8.62
N TYR A 506 -19.22 -0.23 7.61
CA TYR A 506 -20.08 0.05 6.45
C TYR A 506 -19.49 -0.41 5.10
N GLY A 507 -18.27 -0.96 5.11
CA GLY A 507 -17.62 -1.50 3.91
C GLY A 507 -16.94 -0.45 3.03
N LYS A 508 -16.43 -0.91 1.88
CA LYS A 508 -15.73 -0.07 0.89
C LYS A 508 -16.50 1.18 0.42
N PRO A 509 -17.85 1.17 0.26
CA PRO A 509 -18.59 2.36 -0.15
C PRO A 509 -18.46 3.55 0.80
N ASP A 510 -18.48 3.32 2.11
CA ASP A 510 -18.35 4.40 3.10
C ASP A 510 -16.93 4.98 3.13
N VAL A 511 -15.91 4.15 2.90
CA VAL A 511 -14.53 4.64 2.73
C VAL A 511 -14.45 5.62 1.55
N ARG A 512 -15.13 5.32 0.43
CA ARG A 512 -15.19 6.23 -0.74
C ARG A 512 -15.88 7.54 -0.38
N ARG A 513 -17.00 7.47 0.35
CA ARG A 513 -17.72 8.66 0.83
C ARG A 513 -16.82 9.52 1.71
N LEU A 514 -16.17 8.94 2.71
CA LEU A 514 -15.24 9.68 3.57
C LEU A 514 -14.10 10.29 2.77
N MET A 515 -13.45 9.53 1.90
CA MET A 515 -12.30 10.01 1.13
C MET A 515 -12.66 11.13 0.14
N PHE A 516 -13.78 11.03 -0.57
CA PHE A 516 -14.07 11.93 -1.69
C PHE A 516 -15.12 13.00 -1.38
N GLU A 517 -16.05 12.75 -0.46
CA GLU A 517 -17.12 13.70 -0.12
C GLU A 517 -16.80 14.46 1.17
N VAL A 518 -16.29 13.77 2.19
CA VAL A 518 -15.99 14.41 3.48
C VAL A 518 -14.63 15.09 3.45
N PHE A 519 -13.57 14.36 3.11
CA PHE A 519 -12.19 14.83 3.18
C PHE A 519 -11.64 15.39 1.85
N ASP A 520 -12.31 15.14 0.73
CA ASP A 520 -11.94 15.63 -0.61
C ASP A 520 -10.46 15.38 -0.98
N PHE A 521 -10.05 14.11 -0.95
CA PHE A 521 -8.68 13.69 -1.28
C PHE A 521 -8.21 14.07 -2.70
N GLU A 522 -9.11 14.51 -3.58
CA GLU A 522 -8.75 14.96 -4.93
C GLU A 522 -8.16 16.38 -4.93
N GLN A 523 -8.47 17.20 -3.91
CA GLN A 523 -7.94 18.55 -3.76
C GLN A 523 -6.62 18.55 -2.97
N ILE A 524 -5.48 18.48 -3.68
CA ILE A 524 -4.14 18.60 -3.05
C ILE A 524 -3.91 20.03 -2.47
N GLN A 525 -4.69 21.01 -2.94
CA GLN A 525 -4.76 22.38 -2.41
C GLN A 525 -6.22 22.73 -2.12
N PRO A 526 -6.54 23.33 -0.96
CA PRO A 526 -7.90 23.77 -0.67
C PRO A 526 -8.31 24.87 -1.67
N LYS A 527 -9.60 24.92 -2.01
CA LYS A 527 -10.19 26.13 -2.60
C LYS A 527 -9.85 27.31 -1.69
N SER A 528 -9.35 28.40 -2.28
CA SER A 528 -9.34 29.68 -1.58
C SER A 528 -10.77 29.99 -1.15
N VAL A 529 -11.01 30.02 0.16
CA VAL A 529 -12.25 30.55 0.73
C VAL A 529 -12.35 32.01 0.38
#